data_AF-A0A7J6V0D6-F1
#
_entry.id   AF-A0A7J6V0D6-F1
#
_cell.length_a   1.000
_cell.length_b   1.000
_cell.length_c   1.000
_cell.angle_alpha   90.00
_cell.angle_beta   90.00
_cell.angle_gamma   90.00
#
_symmetry.space_group_name_H-M   'P 1'
#
loop_
_entity.id
_entity.type
_entity.pdbx_description
1 polymer ?
#
loop_
_entity_poly.entity_id
_entity_poly.type
_entity_poly.pdbx_seq_one_letter_code
_entity_poly.pdbx_strand_id
1 'polypeptide(L)'
;MPGKLRNFGELSNPNAFSSPSQKRNSMAAMREMIFRIAAMQPIHIDPESVKPPKRRNVKISKDPQSVAARHRRERISEKIRILQRLVPGGTKMDTASMLDEAIHYVKFLKNQVQSLERAATSRPNNTGFGFPATSVCNPNHSTLTKAYQPVQMFSSNQMLS
;
A
#
# COMPACT_ATOMS: atom_id res chain seq x y z
N MET A 1 -11.58 -18.59 -70.10
CA MET A 1 -10.56 -19.17 -69.19
C MET A 1 -9.82 -18.04 -68.48
N PRO A 2 -9.40 -18.22 -67.22
CA PRO A 2 -9.90 -17.68 -65.95
C PRO A 2 -9.25 -16.31 -65.59
N GLY A 3 -9.82 -15.44 -64.77
CA GLY A 3 -10.01 -15.61 -63.33
C GLY A 3 -8.84 -15.01 -62.54
N LYS A 4 -9.06 -13.89 -61.86
CA LYS A 4 -8.23 -13.46 -60.71
C LYS A 4 -9.09 -12.65 -59.74
N LEU A 5 -9.81 -13.36 -58.87
CA LEU A 5 -10.34 -12.80 -57.64
C LEU A 5 -9.15 -12.32 -56.81
N ARG A 6 -9.05 -11.01 -56.56
CA ARG A 6 -8.21 -10.51 -55.48
C ARG A 6 -9.05 -10.63 -54.21
N ASN A 7 -8.88 -11.74 -53.49
CA ASN A 7 -9.21 -11.83 -52.08
C ASN A 7 -8.40 -10.76 -51.35
N PHE A 8 -9.05 -9.66 -50.99
CA PHE A 8 -8.56 -8.83 -49.88
C PHE A 8 -8.95 -9.56 -48.61
N GLY A 9 -7.98 -10.29 -48.05
CA GLY A 9 -8.08 -10.89 -46.73
C GLY A 9 -8.42 -9.79 -45.73
N GLU A 10 -9.65 -9.83 -45.27
CA GLU A 10 -10.15 -9.15 -44.10
C GLU A 10 -9.30 -9.62 -42.91
N LEU A 11 -8.28 -8.84 -42.55
CA LEU A 11 -7.62 -8.97 -41.27
C LEU A 11 -8.62 -8.50 -40.22
N SER A 12 -9.52 -9.40 -39.83
CA SER A 12 -10.40 -9.24 -38.69
C SER A 12 -9.53 -9.12 -37.44
N ASN A 13 -9.23 -7.88 -37.07
CA ASN A 13 -8.64 -7.54 -35.80
C ASN A 13 -9.69 -7.83 -34.70
N PRO A 14 -9.52 -8.84 -33.83
CA PRO A 14 -10.56 -9.26 -32.88
C PRO A 14 -10.82 -8.24 -31.75
N ASN A 15 -10.13 -7.09 -31.75
CA ASN A 15 -10.24 -6.06 -30.72
C ASN A 15 -11.01 -4.80 -31.15
N ALA A 16 -11.71 -4.80 -32.29
CA ALA A 16 -12.36 -3.58 -32.81
C ALA A 16 -13.63 -3.13 -32.05
N PHE A 17 -14.23 -3.97 -31.19
CA PHE A 17 -15.51 -3.63 -30.51
C PHE A 17 -15.55 -4.06 -29.04
N SER A 18 -14.54 -3.72 -28.23
CA SER A 18 -14.75 -3.72 -26.78
C SER A 18 -15.63 -2.51 -26.42
N SER A 19 -16.88 -2.77 -26.03
CA SER A 19 -17.82 -1.71 -25.61
C SER A 19 -17.18 -0.83 -24.52
N PRO A 20 -17.32 0.52 -24.56
CA PRO A 20 -16.71 1.41 -23.59
C PRO A 20 -16.99 1.04 -22.12
N SER A 21 -18.10 0.36 -21.86
CA SER A 21 -18.46 -0.18 -20.55
C SER A 21 -17.55 -1.33 -20.08
N GLN A 22 -17.18 -2.27 -20.96
CA GLN A 22 -16.26 -3.36 -20.60
C GLN A 22 -14.85 -2.83 -20.29
N LYS A 23 -14.38 -1.82 -21.03
CA LYS A 23 -13.07 -1.19 -20.81
C LYS A 23 -12.99 -0.43 -19.47
N ARG A 24 -14.08 0.22 -19.04
CA ARG A 24 -14.14 0.86 -17.71
C ARG A 24 -14.13 -0.16 -16.57
N ASN A 25 -14.87 -1.24 -16.74
CA ASN A 25 -14.92 -2.31 -15.76
C ASN A 25 -13.57 -3.02 -15.64
N SER A 26 -12.87 -3.26 -16.76
CA SER A 26 -11.53 -3.86 -16.75
C SER A 26 -10.50 -2.98 -16.06
N MET A 27 -10.52 -1.66 -16.29
CA MET A 27 -9.65 -0.73 -15.58
C MET A 27 -9.96 -0.65 -14.08
N ALA A 28 -11.23 -0.69 -13.69
CA ALA A 28 -11.62 -0.72 -12.28
C ALA A 28 -11.10 -1.98 -11.58
N ALA A 29 -11.24 -3.15 -12.20
CA ALA A 29 -10.74 -4.42 -11.66
C ALA A 29 -9.21 -4.43 -11.52
N MET A 30 -8.49 -3.91 -12.53
CA MET A 30 -7.04 -3.79 -12.48
C MET A 30 -6.57 -2.82 -11.39
N ARG A 31 -7.23 -1.67 -11.27
CA ARG A 31 -6.97 -0.70 -10.19
C ARG A 31 -7.16 -1.34 -8.83
N GLU A 32 -8.27 -2.06 -8.63
CA GLU A 32 -8.56 -2.73 -7.38
C GLU A 32 -7.50 -3.78 -7.03
N MET A 33 -7.05 -4.57 -8.01
CA MET A 33 -5.94 -5.51 -7.81
C MET A 33 -4.67 -4.80 -7.33
N ILE A 34 -4.26 -3.73 -8.03
CA ILE A 34 -3.06 -2.96 -7.66
C ILE A 34 -3.20 -2.38 -6.25
N PHE A 35 -4.38 -1.85 -5.92
CA PHE A 35 -4.64 -1.24 -4.62
C PHE A 35 -4.60 -2.25 -3.47
N ARG A 36 -5.12 -3.47 -3.69
CA ARG A 36 -5.01 -4.57 -2.71
C ARG A 36 -3.55 -4.95 -2.45
N ILE A 37 -2.75 -5.09 -3.52
CA ILE A 37 -1.32 -5.40 -3.39
C ILE A 37 -0.61 -4.29 -2.61
N ALA A 38 -0.85 -3.02 -2.98
CA ALA A 38 -0.21 -1.87 -2.33
C ALA A 38 -0.59 -1.75 -0.84
N ALA A 39 -1.86 -2.00 -0.48
CA ALA A 39 -2.33 -1.92 0.90
C ALA A 39 -1.73 -3.00 1.83
N MET A 40 -1.18 -4.08 1.28
CA MET A 40 -0.52 -5.15 2.05
C MET A 40 1.00 -4.94 2.19
N GLN A 41 1.57 -3.93 1.52
CA GLN A 41 3.00 -3.64 1.62
C GLN A 41 3.27 -2.75 2.86
N PRO A 42 4.34 -3.01 3.63
CA PRO A 42 4.72 -2.14 4.73
C PRO A 42 5.17 -0.78 4.20
N ILE A 43 4.44 0.28 4.55
CA ILE A 43 4.75 1.64 4.12
C ILE A 43 5.52 2.34 5.25
N HIS A 44 6.78 2.71 5.00
CA HIS A 44 7.53 3.60 5.89
C HIS A 44 7.31 5.05 5.46
N ILE A 45 6.57 5.81 6.26
CA ILE A 45 6.19 7.20 5.97
C ILE A 45 7.01 8.11 6.87
N ASP A 46 8.29 8.29 6.54
CA ASP A 46 9.11 9.31 7.20
C ASP A 46 9.03 10.60 6.37
N PRO A 47 8.23 11.61 6.79
CA PRO A 47 8.12 12.88 6.05
C PRO A 47 9.47 13.59 5.90
N GLU A 48 10.39 13.35 6.84
CA GLU A 48 11.74 13.92 6.87
C GLU A 48 12.72 13.24 5.89
N SER A 49 12.41 12.01 5.45
CA SER A 49 13.26 11.28 4.47
C SER A 49 13.19 11.85 3.06
N VAL A 50 12.20 12.71 2.77
CA VAL A 50 11.94 13.24 1.45
C VAL A 50 12.85 14.44 1.16
N LYS A 51 14.13 14.14 0.96
CA LYS A 51 15.18 15.14 0.67
C LYS A 51 14.80 16.00 -0.54
N PRO A 52 14.84 17.35 -0.42
CA PRO A 52 14.64 18.22 -1.55
C PRO A 52 15.78 18.05 -2.58
N PRO A 53 15.48 18.10 -3.89
CA PRO A 53 16.51 18.00 -4.91
C PRO A 53 17.49 19.17 -4.82
N LYS A 54 18.80 18.87 -4.82
CA LYS A 54 19.87 19.87 -4.73
C LYS A 54 19.92 20.68 -6.03
N ARG A 55 19.43 21.93 -6.01
CA ARG A 55 19.45 22.81 -7.19
C ARG A 55 20.85 23.41 -7.34
N ARG A 56 21.53 23.16 -8.47
CA ARG A 56 22.86 23.69 -8.80
C ARG A 56 22.78 25.18 -9.14
N ASN A 57 23.50 26.00 -8.37
CA ASN A 57 23.96 27.37 -8.63
C ASN A 57 23.07 28.25 -9.54
N VAL A 58 21.86 28.58 -9.10
CA VAL A 58 21.07 29.69 -9.66
C VAL A 58 21.25 30.90 -8.74
N LYS A 59 21.46 32.10 -9.29
CA LYS A 59 21.43 33.34 -8.49
C LYS A 59 20.03 33.49 -7.88
N ILE A 60 19.91 33.31 -6.56
CA ILE A 60 18.62 33.38 -5.85
C ILE A 60 18.38 34.83 -5.42
N SER A 61 17.18 35.36 -5.73
CA SER A 61 16.76 36.67 -5.22
C SER A 61 16.59 36.63 -3.69
N LYS A 62 17.05 37.68 -3.02
CA LYS A 62 16.90 37.88 -1.56
C LYS A 62 15.68 38.74 -1.20
N ASP A 63 14.92 39.19 -2.21
CA ASP A 63 13.71 39.95 -2.01
C ASP A 63 12.70 39.18 -1.13
N PRO A 64 12.07 39.80 -0.11
CA PRO A 64 11.15 39.12 0.80
C PRO A 64 10.01 38.38 0.10
N GLN A 65 9.44 38.97 -0.97
CA GLN A 65 8.36 38.35 -1.73
C GLN A 65 8.86 37.11 -2.48
N SER A 66 10.06 37.18 -3.07
CA SER A 66 10.70 36.04 -3.73
C SER A 66 10.99 34.88 -2.76
N VAL A 67 11.49 35.19 -1.56
CA VAL A 67 11.74 34.20 -0.50
C VAL A 67 10.46 33.53 -0.04
N ALA A 68 9.40 34.31 0.23
CA ALA A 68 8.10 33.79 0.63
C ALA A 68 7.49 32.85 -0.44
N ALA A 69 7.54 33.25 -1.72
CA ALA A 69 7.08 32.43 -2.83
C ALA A 69 7.88 31.13 -2.97
N ARG A 70 9.19 31.18 -2.74
CA ARG A 70 10.07 30.00 -2.75
C ARG A 70 9.69 29.02 -1.63
N HIS A 71 9.56 29.48 -0.39
CA HIS A 71 9.12 28.63 0.72
C HIS A 71 7.75 27.99 0.46
N ARG A 72 6.80 28.75 -0.12
CA ARG A 72 5.50 28.20 -0.53
C ARG A 72 5.66 27.05 -1.55
N ARG A 73 6.49 27.24 -2.58
CA ARG A 73 6.74 26.21 -3.60
C ARG A 73 7.42 24.98 -3.01
N GLU A 74 8.40 25.17 -2.12
CA GLU A 74 9.11 24.06 -1.45
C GLU A 74 8.15 23.20 -0.62
N ARG A 75 7.26 23.83 0.17
CA ARG A 75 6.21 23.12 0.93
C ARG A 75 5.26 22.34 0.02
N ILE A 76 4.83 22.92 -1.10
CA ILE A 76 3.97 22.22 -2.07
C ILE A 76 4.71 21.02 -2.67
N SER A 77 5.94 21.21 -3.14
CA SER A 77 6.74 20.13 -3.72
C SER A 77 7.02 18.99 -2.74
N GLU A 78 7.20 19.30 -1.45
CA GLU A 78 7.32 18.29 -0.40
C GLU A 78 6.06 17.43 -0.30
N LYS A 79 4.89 18.06 -0.20
CA LYS A 79 3.61 17.33 -0.13
C LYS A 79 3.38 16.46 -1.37
N ILE A 80 3.73 16.96 -2.57
CA ILE A 80 3.67 16.18 -3.81
C ILE A 80 4.58 14.94 -3.75
N ARG A 81 5.82 15.07 -3.27
CA ARG A 81 6.76 13.93 -3.16
C ARG A 81 6.34 12.90 -2.11
N ILE A 82 5.68 13.33 -1.04
CA ILE A 82 5.07 12.41 -0.07
C ILE A 82 3.93 11.64 -0.75
N LEU A 83 3.03 12.37 -1.43
CA LEU A 83 1.91 11.76 -2.14
C LEU A 83 2.36 10.71 -3.18
N GLN A 84 3.44 10.98 -3.92
CA GLN A 84 4.03 10.04 -4.88
C GLN A 84 4.43 8.68 -4.29
N ARG A 85 4.74 8.62 -2.99
CA ARG A 85 5.08 7.37 -2.26
C ARG A 85 3.85 6.67 -1.70
N LEU A 86 2.78 7.40 -1.42
CA LEU A 86 1.54 6.87 -0.83
C LEU A 86 0.60 6.32 -1.90
N VAL A 87 0.59 6.92 -3.09
CA VAL A 87 -0.29 6.52 -4.19
C VAL A 87 0.37 5.39 -4.98
N PRO A 88 -0.32 4.25 -5.20
CA PRO A 88 0.19 3.16 -6.04
C PRO A 88 0.55 3.67 -7.44
N GLY A 89 1.83 3.58 -7.82
CA GLY A 89 2.32 4.08 -9.11
C GLY A 89 2.60 5.60 -9.16
N GLY A 90 2.35 6.36 -8.09
CA GLY A 90 2.40 7.83 -8.09
C GLY A 90 3.73 8.45 -8.54
N THR A 91 4.86 7.78 -8.34
CA THR A 91 6.19 8.27 -8.78
C THR A 91 6.30 8.38 -10.31
N LYS A 92 5.54 7.59 -11.07
CA LYS A 92 5.58 7.56 -12.55
C LYS A 92 4.44 8.36 -13.19
N MET A 93 3.63 9.04 -12.39
CA MET A 93 2.43 9.73 -12.83
C MET A 93 2.64 11.25 -12.87
N ASP A 94 1.94 11.92 -13.78
CA ASP A 94 1.79 13.36 -13.71
C ASP A 94 0.91 13.76 -12.50
N THR A 95 0.93 15.06 -12.15
CA THR A 95 0.24 15.54 -10.95
C THR A 95 -1.27 15.39 -11.04
N ALA A 96 -1.89 15.58 -12.22
CA ALA A 96 -3.34 15.47 -12.34
C ALA A 96 -3.78 14.01 -12.20
N SER A 97 -3.16 13.10 -12.95
CA SER A 97 -3.46 11.67 -12.88
C SER A 97 -3.20 11.11 -11.47
N MET A 98 -2.13 11.55 -10.80
CA MET A 98 -1.82 11.12 -9.42
C MET A 98 -2.91 11.56 -8.43
N LEU A 99 -3.45 12.77 -8.58
CA LEU A 99 -4.54 13.24 -7.74
C LEU A 99 -5.83 12.45 -7.98
N ASP A 100 -6.13 12.12 -9.23
CA ASP A 100 -7.27 11.26 -9.56
C ASP A 100 -7.12 9.87 -8.94
N GLU A 101 -5.97 9.21 -9.09
CA GLU A 101 -5.74 7.90 -8.47
C GLU A 101 -5.73 7.97 -6.93
N ALA A 102 -5.26 9.06 -6.33
CA ALA A 102 -5.34 9.25 -4.89
C ALA A 102 -6.79 9.22 -4.38
N ILE A 103 -7.72 9.85 -5.10
CA ILE A 103 -9.15 9.83 -4.76
C ILE A 103 -9.68 8.39 -4.81
N HIS A 104 -9.33 7.63 -5.85
CA HIS A 104 -9.77 6.24 -5.99
C HIS A 104 -9.17 5.34 -4.89
N TYR A 105 -7.89 5.53 -4.57
CA TYR A 105 -7.22 4.73 -3.55
C TYR A 105 -7.79 5.00 -2.15
N VAL A 106 -8.09 6.26 -1.80
CA VAL A 106 -8.77 6.59 -0.53
C VAL A 106 -10.16 5.96 -0.46
N LYS A 107 -10.94 5.98 -1.55
CA LYS A 107 -12.24 5.30 -1.60
C LYS A 107 -12.10 3.78 -1.38
N PHE A 108 -11.12 3.17 -2.04
CA PHE A 108 -10.81 1.76 -1.87
C PHE A 108 -10.45 1.42 -0.41
N LEU A 109 -9.57 2.21 0.23
CA LEU A 109 -9.17 2.00 1.63
C LEU A 109 -10.37 2.11 2.59
N LYS A 110 -11.23 3.11 2.40
CA LYS A 110 -12.45 3.27 3.20
C LYS A 110 -13.38 2.05 3.08
N ASN A 111 -13.59 1.57 1.86
CA ASN A 111 -14.41 0.38 1.62
C ASN A 111 -13.80 -0.88 2.24
N GLN A 112 -12.47 -1.03 2.18
CA GLN A 112 -11.76 -2.12 2.82
C GLN A 112 -11.95 -2.13 4.33
N VAL A 113 -11.76 -0.97 5.00
CA VAL A 113 -11.97 -0.82 6.44
C VAL A 113 -13.42 -1.14 6.82
N GLN A 114 -14.39 -0.56 6.12
CA GLN A 114 -15.82 -0.80 6.40
C GLN A 114 -16.22 -2.27 6.22
N SER A 115 -15.60 -2.97 5.27
CA SER A 115 -15.85 -4.39 5.03
C SER A 115 -15.26 -5.26 6.14
N LEU A 116 -14.07 -4.90 6.63
CA LEU A 116 -13.43 -5.57 7.77
C LEU A 116 -14.22 -5.34 9.07
N GLU A 117 -14.71 -4.12 9.31
CA GLU A 117 -15.58 -3.80 10.45
C GLU A 117 -16.87 -4.64 10.42
N ARG A 118 -17.54 -4.71 9.27
CA ARG A 118 -18.73 -5.55 9.09
C ARG A 118 -18.42 -7.03 9.37
N ALA A 119 -17.32 -7.56 8.82
CA ALA A 119 -16.91 -8.95 9.05
C ALA A 119 -16.59 -9.24 10.53
N ALA A 120 -16.05 -8.27 11.27
CA ALA A 120 -15.81 -8.39 12.71
C ALA A 120 -17.13 -8.42 13.51
N THR A 121 -18.10 -7.58 13.14
CA THR A 121 -19.43 -7.53 13.79
C THR A 121 -20.36 -8.68 13.41
N SER A 122 -20.16 -9.29 12.24
CA SER A 122 -20.95 -10.44 11.76
C SER A 122 -20.42 -11.79 12.25
N ARG A 123 -19.46 -11.82 13.18
CA ARG A 123 -19.19 -13.02 13.98
C ARG A 123 -20.47 -13.31 14.78
N PRO A 124 -21.22 -14.38 14.50
CA PRO A 124 -22.31 -14.74 15.39
C PRO A 124 -21.69 -14.99 16.77
N ASN A 125 -22.16 -14.25 17.76
CA ASN A 125 -22.04 -14.65 19.16
C ASN A 125 -22.72 -16.01 19.31
N ASN A 126 -21.99 -17.09 19.05
CA ASN A 126 -22.34 -18.45 19.43
C ASN A 126 -21.24 -18.99 20.37
N THR A 127 -21.17 -18.40 21.55
CA THR A 127 -20.46 -18.90 22.75
C THR A 127 -20.89 -17.93 23.87
N GLY A 128 -21.91 -18.17 24.68
CA GLY A 128 -22.36 -19.48 25.14
C GLY A 128 -21.23 -20.10 25.94
N PHE A 129 -21.25 -19.95 27.27
CA PHE A 129 -20.41 -20.67 28.21
C PHE A 129 -20.02 -22.06 27.68
N GLY A 130 -18.72 -22.32 27.47
CA GLY A 130 -18.29 -23.59 26.88
C GLY A 130 -16.79 -23.68 26.73
N PHE A 131 -16.13 -24.11 27.79
CA PHE A 131 -14.80 -24.70 27.72
C PHE A 131 -14.80 -25.82 26.66
N PRO A 132 -13.85 -25.87 25.70
CA PRO A 132 -13.66 -27.08 24.92
C PRO A 132 -13.09 -28.14 25.87
N ALA A 133 -13.98 -29.04 26.31
CA ALA A 133 -13.59 -30.27 26.96
C ALA A 133 -12.57 -31.01 26.08
N THR A 134 -11.52 -31.46 26.73
CA THR A 134 -10.39 -32.22 26.21
C THR A 134 -10.83 -33.32 25.24
N SER A 135 -10.53 -33.17 23.95
CA SER A 135 -10.42 -34.31 23.05
C SER A 135 -8.94 -34.66 22.90
N VAL A 136 -8.62 -35.85 23.40
CA VAL A 136 -7.31 -36.50 23.45
C VAL A 136 -6.63 -36.46 22.08
N CYS A 137 -5.47 -35.82 21.99
CA CYS A 137 -4.52 -36.03 20.91
C CYS A 137 -3.15 -36.48 21.47
N ASN A 138 -2.82 -37.71 21.09
CA ASN A 138 -1.58 -38.48 21.11
C ASN A 138 -0.27 -37.74 21.47
N PRO A 139 0.59 -38.29 22.36
CA PRO A 139 1.82 -37.63 22.81
C PRO A 139 2.98 -37.95 21.87
N ASN A 140 3.33 -37.04 20.96
CA ASN A 140 4.65 -37.03 20.31
C ASN A 140 4.98 -35.63 19.73
N HIS A 141 5.36 -34.67 20.58
CA HIS A 141 6.31 -33.63 20.19
C HIS A 141 6.93 -32.98 21.43
N SER A 142 8.25 -33.09 21.61
CA SER A 142 9.03 -32.33 22.57
C SER A 142 9.27 -30.92 22.02
N THR A 143 8.62 -29.90 22.60
CA THR A 143 8.91 -28.48 22.30
C THR A 143 9.41 -27.80 23.58
N LEU A 144 10.72 -27.57 23.64
CA LEU A 144 11.40 -26.87 24.74
C LEU A 144 11.06 -25.37 24.67
N THR A 145 10.20 -24.90 25.56
CA THR A 145 9.92 -23.49 25.80
C THR A 145 11.09 -22.88 26.59
N LYS A 146 11.90 -22.05 25.97
CA LYS A 146 12.90 -21.23 26.67
C LYS A 146 12.30 -19.86 26.97
N ALA A 147 11.63 -19.77 28.12
CA ALA A 147 11.17 -18.52 28.71
C ALA A 147 12.32 -17.83 29.46
N TYR A 148 12.33 -16.50 29.37
CA TYR A 148 13.13 -15.54 30.14
C TYR A 148 13.33 -15.96 31.62
N GLN A 149 14.57 -15.98 32.09
CA GLN A 149 14.93 -16.08 33.50
C GLN A 149 15.47 -14.72 33.99
N PRO A 150 14.99 -14.18 35.12
CA PRO A 150 15.56 -12.98 35.72
C PRO A 150 16.91 -13.32 36.38
N VAL A 151 17.93 -12.51 36.11
CA VAL A 151 19.27 -12.65 36.67
C VAL A 151 19.21 -12.38 38.18
N GLN A 152 19.41 -13.42 38.99
CA GLN A 152 19.61 -13.29 40.43
C GLN A 152 21.08 -12.93 40.70
N MET A 153 21.28 -11.78 41.35
CA MET A 153 22.59 -11.28 41.78
C MET A 153 23.10 -12.12 42.96
N PHE A 154 24.20 -12.85 42.79
CA PHE A 154 24.86 -13.55 43.89
C PHE A 154 25.63 -12.56 44.76
N SER A 155 25.18 -12.40 46.01
CA SER A 155 25.91 -11.74 47.08
C SER A 155 26.96 -12.71 47.64
N SER A 156 28.24 -12.33 47.59
CA SER A 156 29.35 -13.08 48.19
C SER A 156 29.64 -12.49 49.57
N ASN A 157 29.30 -13.21 50.63
CA ASN A 157 29.83 -12.97 51.98
C ASN A 157 30.61 -14.22 52.40
N GLN A 158 31.93 -14.17 52.27
CA GLN A 158 32.84 -15.15 52.87
C GLN A 158 33.32 -14.59 54.22
N MET A 159 33.06 -15.32 55.30
CA MET A 159 33.65 -15.05 56.62
C MET A 159 35.12 -15.44 56.63
N LEU A 160 35.97 -14.55 57.15
CA LEU A 160 37.34 -14.85 57.59
C LEU A 160 37.28 -15.63 58.91
N SER A 161 38.13 -16.65 59.03
CA SER A 161 38.56 -17.22 60.31
C SER A 161 40.08 -17.12 60.43
#